data_AF-A0A412G7C6-F1
#
_entry.id   AF-A0A412G7C6-F1
#
_cell.length_a   1.000
_cell.length_b   1.000
_cell.length_c   1.000
_cell.angle_alpha   90.00
_cell.angle_beta   90.00
_cell.angle_gamma   90.00
#
_symmetry.space_group_name_H-M   'P 1'
#
loop_
_entity.id
_entity.type
_entity.pdbx_description
1 polymer ?
#
loop_
_entity_poly.entity_id
_entity_poly.type
_entity_poly.pdbx_seq_one_letter_code
_entity_poly.pdbx_strand_id
1 'polypeptide(L)'
;MARQKNDGRGRLGGREKGTPNKVTGTLKNWITDLINSNRLQMEKDLKKLAPKDRLIFFEKLMQYVIPKQASQQVKLDFESLTDEQLQQIINDLIKDTEYENTD
;
A
#
# COMPACT_ATOMS: atom_id res chain seq x y z
N MET A 1 6.62 8.78 44.82
CA MET A 1 7.41 7.90 43.92
C MET A 1 6.52 7.44 42.78
N ALA A 2 6.94 7.65 41.52
CA ALA A 2 6.26 7.08 40.36
C ALA A 2 6.50 5.56 40.33
N ARG A 3 5.50 4.77 39.95
CA ARG A 3 5.61 3.30 39.93
C ARG A 3 6.50 2.86 38.78
N GLN A 4 7.34 1.85 39.01
CA GLN A 4 8.30 1.37 38.02
C GLN A 4 7.63 0.38 37.04
N LYS A 5 8.07 0.38 35.77
CA LYS A 5 7.58 -0.56 34.76
C LYS A 5 7.94 -1.98 35.20
N ASN A 6 6.94 -2.88 35.24
CA ASN A 6 7.05 -4.30 35.65
C ASN A 6 7.15 -4.57 37.17
N ASP A 7 6.48 -3.79 38.00
CA ASP A 7 6.34 -3.98 39.47
C ASP A 7 5.45 -5.18 39.90
N GLY A 8 5.25 -6.17 39.03
CA GLY A 8 4.46 -7.38 39.32
C GLY A 8 2.95 -7.18 39.61
N ARG A 9 2.47 -5.94 39.78
CA ARG A 9 1.08 -5.59 40.13
C ARG A 9 0.19 -5.25 38.92
N GLY A 10 0.53 -5.74 37.74
CA GLY A 10 -0.24 -5.56 36.50
C GLY A 10 0.25 -4.42 35.60
N ARG A 11 -0.27 -4.35 34.37
CA ARG A 11 0.16 -3.41 33.32
C ARG A 11 -0.09 -1.96 33.75
N LEU A 12 1.00 -1.21 33.95
CA LEU A 12 1.01 0.25 34.06
C LEU A 12 1.18 0.87 32.66
N GLY A 13 0.08 1.13 31.97
CA GLY A 13 0.07 1.80 30.67
C GLY A 13 -1.24 1.60 29.90
N GLY A 14 -1.60 2.60 29.09
CA GLY A 14 -2.72 2.50 28.15
C GLY A 14 -2.48 1.45 27.05
N ARG A 15 -3.38 1.37 26.08
CA ARG A 15 -3.14 0.56 24.87
C ARG A 15 -1.89 1.07 24.17
N GLU A 16 -1.06 0.15 23.68
CA GLU A 16 0.11 0.51 22.87
C GLU A 16 -0.36 1.22 21.59
N LYS A 17 0.32 2.32 21.24
CA LYS A 17 -0.03 3.11 20.06
C LYS A 17 0.12 2.22 18.82
N GLY A 18 -0.99 1.91 18.16
CA GLY A 18 -1.02 1.01 17.00
C GLY A 18 -1.73 -0.33 17.25
N THR A 19 -2.11 -0.68 18.49
CA THR A 19 -2.92 -1.88 18.72
C THR A 19 -4.32 -1.70 18.10
N PRO A 20 -4.71 -2.47 17.06
CA PRO A 20 -5.99 -2.32 16.37
C PRO A 20 -7.15 -2.33 17.37
N ASN A 21 -8.14 -1.45 17.19
CA ASN A 21 -9.32 -1.44 18.06
C ASN A 21 -10.02 -2.81 18.00
N LYS A 22 -10.51 -3.29 19.16
CA LYS A 22 -11.18 -4.60 19.28
C LYS A 22 -12.29 -4.76 18.24
N VAL A 23 -13.05 -3.69 17.99
CA VAL A 23 -14.15 -3.62 17.00
C VAL A 23 -13.65 -3.76 15.55
N THR A 24 -12.50 -3.18 15.22
CA THR A 24 -11.90 -3.28 13.88
C THR A 24 -11.40 -4.70 13.60
N GLY A 25 -10.83 -5.37 14.62
CA GLY A 25 -10.43 -6.77 14.52
C GLY A 25 -11.63 -7.70 14.31
N THR A 26 -12.72 -7.51 15.06
CA THR A 26 -13.93 -8.34 14.91
C THR A 26 -14.59 -8.17 13.55
N LEU A 27 -14.65 -6.94 13.01
CA LEU A 27 -15.24 -6.70 11.69
C LEU A 27 -14.39 -7.30 10.56
N LYS A 28 -13.06 -7.12 10.59
CA LYS A 28 -12.16 -7.71 9.58
C LYS A 28 -12.26 -9.24 9.55
N ASN A 29 -12.30 -9.86 10.73
CA ASN A 29 -12.46 -11.31 10.84
C ASN A 29 -13.82 -11.73 10.27
N TRP A 30 -14.90 -11.04 10.65
CA TRP A 30 -16.23 -11.34 10.13
C TRP A 30 -16.32 -11.22 8.60
N ILE A 31 -15.74 -10.17 8.00
CA ILE A 31 -15.68 -10.00 6.54
C ILE A 31 -14.89 -11.15 5.91
N THR A 32 -13.76 -11.53 6.51
CA THR A 32 -12.92 -12.63 6.02
C THR A 32 -13.68 -13.94 6.06
N ASP A 33 -14.37 -14.23 7.15
CA ASP A 33 -15.18 -15.43 7.33
C ASP A 33 -16.36 -15.47 6.35
N LEU A 34 -17.01 -14.32 6.12
CA LEU A 34 -18.09 -14.19 5.13
C LEU A 34 -17.59 -14.46 3.71
N ILE A 35 -16.42 -13.93 3.33
CA ILE A 35 -15.83 -14.21 2.02
C ILE A 35 -15.49 -15.70 1.91
N ASN A 36 -14.93 -16.29 2.97
CA ASN A 36 -14.54 -17.69 2.99
C ASN A 36 -15.72 -18.65 2.89
N SER A 37 -16.83 -18.35 3.57
CA SER A 37 -18.04 -19.18 3.54
C SER A 37 -18.73 -19.16 2.17
N ASN A 38 -18.62 -18.04 1.44
CA ASN A 38 -19.25 -17.87 0.13
C ASN A 38 -18.41 -18.36 -1.06
N ARG A 39 -17.20 -18.90 -0.83
CA ARG A 39 -16.30 -19.36 -1.91
C ARG A 39 -16.97 -20.34 -2.88
N LEU A 40 -17.66 -21.35 -2.34
CA LEU A 40 -18.35 -22.37 -3.15
C LEU A 40 -19.46 -21.76 -4.03
N GLN A 41 -20.16 -20.75 -3.52
CA GLN A 41 -21.19 -20.06 -4.28
C GLN A 41 -20.56 -19.23 -5.41
N MET A 42 -19.49 -18.49 -5.11
CA MET A 42 -18.76 -17.69 -6.11
C MET A 42 -18.19 -18.56 -7.24
N GLU A 43 -17.68 -19.75 -6.95
CA GLU A 43 -17.23 -20.68 -7.99
C GLU A 43 -18.35 -21.15 -8.92
N LYS A 44 -19.54 -21.40 -8.37
CA LYS A 44 -20.73 -21.76 -9.16
C LYS A 44 -21.19 -20.60 -10.04
N ASP A 45 -21.21 -19.40 -9.48
CA ASP A 45 -21.60 -18.19 -10.21
C ASP A 45 -20.62 -17.92 -11.36
N LEU A 46 -19.31 -18.07 -11.13
CA LEU A 46 -18.29 -17.95 -12.19
C LEU A 46 -18.47 -18.96 -13.33
N LYS A 47 -18.88 -20.20 -13.01
CA LYS A 47 -19.21 -21.20 -14.04
C LYS A 47 -20.49 -20.87 -14.80
N LYS A 48 -21.41 -20.13 -14.20
CA LYS A 48 -22.67 -19.70 -14.80
C LYS A 48 -22.52 -18.45 -15.68
N LEU A 49 -21.49 -17.63 -15.45
CA LEU A 49 -21.22 -16.44 -16.27
C LEU A 49 -20.94 -16.79 -17.73
N ALA A 50 -21.30 -15.85 -18.61
CA ALA A 50 -20.96 -15.91 -20.02
C ALA A 50 -19.43 -15.99 -20.23
N PRO A 51 -18.95 -16.66 -21.30
CA PRO A 51 -17.51 -16.86 -21.50
C PRO A 51 -16.70 -15.56 -21.49
N LYS A 52 -17.21 -14.50 -22.11
CA LYS A 52 -16.56 -13.18 -22.15
C LYS A 52 -16.41 -12.55 -20.77
N ASP A 53 -17.49 -12.53 -19.99
CA ASP A 53 -17.50 -11.91 -18.66
C ASP A 53 -16.61 -12.69 -17.68
N ARG A 54 -16.55 -14.01 -17.84
CA ARG A 54 -15.64 -14.87 -17.07
C ARG A 54 -14.18 -14.48 -17.30
N LEU A 55 -13.77 -14.24 -18.55
CA LEU A 55 -12.41 -13.80 -18.87
C LEU A 55 -12.09 -12.43 -18.29
N ILE A 56 -13.03 -11.47 -18.38
CA ILE A 56 -12.87 -10.13 -17.80
C ILE A 56 -12.73 -10.21 -16.27
N PHE A 57 -13.51 -11.07 -15.62
CA PHE A 57 -13.39 -11.26 -14.18
C PHE A 57 -12.01 -11.81 -13.79
N PHE A 58 -11.51 -12.80 -14.53
CA PHE A 58 -10.15 -13.33 -14.31
C PHE A 58 -9.07 -12.29 -14.55
N GLU A 59 -9.19 -11.46 -15.60
CA GLU A 59 -8.27 -10.34 -15.83
C GLU A 59 -8.17 -9.41 -14.62
N LYS A 60 -9.31 -9.05 -14.02
CA LYS A 60 -9.36 -8.21 -12.81
C LYS A 60 -8.73 -8.91 -11.61
N LEU A 61 -8.98 -10.21 -11.42
CA LEU A 61 -8.36 -10.97 -10.33
C LEU A 61 -6.84 -11.07 -10.49
N MET A 62 -6.34 -11.26 -11.71
CA MET A 62 -4.90 -11.35 -11.98
C MET A 62 -4.14 -10.10 -11.53
N GLN A 63 -4.76 -8.91 -11.55
CA GLN A 63 -4.13 -7.68 -11.07
C GLN A 63 -3.78 -7.70 -9.59
N TYR A 64 -4.46 -8.54 -8.79
CA TYR A 64 -4.23 -8.67 -7.35
C TYR A 64 -3.39 -9.89 -6.99
N VAL A 65 -3.37 -10.92 -7.85
CA VAL A 65 -2.60 -12.16 -7.62
C VAL A 65 -1.18 -12.03 -8.18
N ILE A 66 -1.04 -11.41 -9.34
CA ILE A 66 0.26 -11.20 -9.98
C ILE A 66 0.83 -9.89 -9.45
N PRO A 67 2.08 -9.87 -8.96
CA PRO A 67 2.77 -8.63 -8.64
C PRO A 67 2.95 -7.83 -9.92
N LYS A 68 2.02 -6.91 -10.20
CA LYS A 68 2.19 -5.93 -11.26
C LYS A 68 3.35 -5.05 -10.83
N GLN A 69 4.37 -4.90 -11.68
CA GLN A 69 5.35 -3.86 -11.44
C GLN A 69 4.57 -2.56 -11.30
N ALA A 70 4.57 -1.99 -10.10
CA ALA A 70 4.05 -0.66 -9.90
C ALA A 70 4.81 0.18 -10.91
N SER A 71 4.08 0.77 -11.86
CA SER A 71 4.63 1.85 -12.67
C SER A 71 5.22 2.80 -11.64
N GLN A 72 6.56 2.82 -11.53
CA GLN A 72 7.27 3.78 -10.71
C GLN A 72 6.90 5.12 -11.33
N GLN A 73 5.81 5.70 -10.84
CA GLN A 73 5.70 7.13 -10.80
C GLN A 73 6.91 7.51 -9.97
N VAL A 74 7.98 7.91 -10.65
CA VAL A 74 9.14 8.52 -10.04
C VAL A 74 8.57 9.78 -9.39
N LYS A 75 8.06 9.62 -8.16
CA LYS A 75 7.79 10.73 -7.27
C LYS A 75 9.18 11.23 -6.93
N LEU A 76 9.67 12.13 -7.77
CA LEU A 76 10.81 12.96 -7.46
C LEU A 76 10.35 13.79 -6.27
N ASP A 77 10.59 13.29 -5.05
CA ASP A 77 10.32 14.02 -3.82
C ASP A 77 11.39 15.11 -3.69
N PHE A 78 11.24 16.17 -4.50
CA PHE A 78 12.10 17.35 -4.49
C PHE A 78 12.12 18.05 -3.13
N GLU A 79 11.10 17.82 -2.29
CA GLU A 79 10.99 18.35 -0.93
C GLU A 79 12.04 17.77 0.04
N SER A 80 12.66 16.63 -0.31
CA SER A 80 13.68 15.97 0.53
C SER A 80 15.13 16.31 0.14
N LEU A 81 15.32 17.03 -0.97
CA LEU A 81 16.65 17.42 -1.45
C LEU A 81 17.17 18.61 -0.67
N THR A 82 18.48 18.63 -0.41
CA THR A 82 19.13 19.81 0.17
C THR A 82 19.31 20.90 -0.89
N ASP A 83 19.42 22.16 -0.45
CA ASP A 83 19.63 23.29 -1.35
C ASP A 83 20.87 23.12 -2.25
N GLU A 84 21.93 22.48 -1.73
CA GLU A 84 23.14 22.18 -2.48
C GLU A 84 22.89 21.17 -3.62
N GLN A 85 22.07 20.14 -3.37
CA GLN A 85 21.69 19.14 -4.38
C GLN A 85 20.79 19.77 -5.44
N LEU A 86 19.89 20.67 -5.05
CA LEU A 86 19.06 21.42 -6.00
C LEU A 86 19.92 22.33 -6.89
N GLN A 87 20.93 22.99 -6.34
CA GLN A 87 21.85 23.82 -7.13
C GLN A 87 22.66 23.02 -8.15
N GLN A 88 23.13 21.82 -7.78
CA GLN A 88 23.83 20.94 -8.73
C GLN A 88 22.92 20.53 -9.89
N ILE A 89 21.68 20.11 -9.59
CA ILE A 89 20.70 19.74 -10.61
C ILE A 89 20.40 20.92 -11.55
N ILE A 90 20.24 22.13 -11.01
CA ILE A 90 20.01 23.35 -11.82
C ILE A 90 21.20 23.64 -12.75
N ASN A 91 22.43 23.54 -12.24
CA ASN A 91 23.62 23.79 -13.03
C ASN A 91 23.77 22.78 -14.17
N ASP A 92 23.49 21.49 -13.90
CA ASP A 92 23.56 20.45 -14.91
C ASP A 92 22.50 20.65 -16.01
N LEU A 93 21.27 21.04 -15.64
CA LEU A 93 20.22 21.38 -16.61
C LEU A 93 20.56 22.59 -17.48
N ILE A 94 21.13 23.65 -16.88
CA ILE A 94 21.57 24.84 -17.64
C ILE A 94 22.65 24.45 -18.64
N LYS A 95 23.60 23.64 -18.21
CA LYS A 95 24.72 23.19 -19.05
C LYS A 95 24.23 22.43 -20.29
N ASP A 96 23.26 21.53 -20.11
CA ASP A 96 22.67 20.79 -21.22
C ASP A 96 21.90 21.70 -22.19
N THR A 97 21.20 22.73 -21.70
CA THR A 97 20.55 23.71 -22.57
C THR A 97 21.52 24.61 -23.33
N GLU A 98 22.68 24.94 -22.76
CA GLU A 98 23.69 25.74 -23.47
C GLU A 98 24.32 24.95 -24.63
N TYR A 99 24.46 23.63 -24.52
CA TYR A 99 24.96 22.80 -25.62
C TYR A 99 23.97 22.68 -26.79
N GLU A 100 22.66 22.68 -26.54
CA GLU A 100 21.65 22.66 -27.62
C GLU A 100 21.51 23.98 -28.38
N ASN A 101 21.96 25.11 -27.81
CA ASN A 101 21.86 26.43 -28.45
C ASN A 101 23.13 26.85 -29.23
N THR A 102 24.15 25.98 -29.27
CA THR A 102 25.42 26.24 -29.98
C THR A 102 25.56 25.53 -31.33
N ASP A 103 24.52 24.86 -31.81
CA ASP A 103 24.33 24.41 -33.21
C ASP A 103 23.28 25.29 -33.92
#